data_AF-A0A7J0ADU2-F1
#
_entry.id   AF-A0A7J0ADU2-F1
#
_cell.length_a   1.000
_cell.length_b   1.000
_cell.length_c   1.000
_cell.angle_alpha   90.00
_cell.angle_beta   90.00
_cell.angle_gamma   90.00
#
_symmetry.space_group_name_H-M   'P 1'
#
loop_
_entity.id
_entity.type
_entity.pdbx_description
1 polymer ?
#
loop_
_entity_poly.entity_id
_entity_poly.type
_entity_poly.pdbx_seq_one_letter_code
_entity_poly.pdbx_strand_id
1 'polypeptide(L)' 'MPPPRGVILDTFGGSGTTAVAAVRTGRRFVIMEQDEGYYLTACKRLEDEYRNE' A
#
# COMPACT_ATOMS: atom_id res chain seq x y z
N MET A 1 -0.03 -16.59 6.36
CA MET A 1 0.95 -15.88 5.50
C MET A 1 0.53 -16.12 4.05
N PRO A 2 0.49 -15.11 3.17
CA PRO A 2 0.21 -15.35 1.75
C PRO A 2 1.24 -16.31 1.15
N PRO A 3 0.87 -17.08 0.10
CA PRO A 3 1.79 -18.01 -0.55
C PRO A 3 3.04 -17.27 -1.10
N PRO A 4 4.16 -17.97 -1.32
CA PRO A 4 5.31 -17.39 -1.99
C PRO A 4 4.88 -16.74 -3.31
N ARG A 5 5.17 -15.43 -3.46
CA ARG A 5 4.71 -14.57 -4.58
C ARG A 5 3.22 -14.17 -4.56
N GLY A 6 2.52 -14.29 -3.43
CA GLY A 6 1.16 -13.77 -3.29
C GLY A 6 1.07 -12.25 -3.52
N VAL A 7 -0.11 -11.78 -3.89
CA VAL A 7 -0.45 -10.35 -3.96
C VAL A 7 -1.36 -10.03 -2.79
N ILE A 8 -1.03 -8.99 -2.02
CA ILE A 8 -1.88 -8.49 -0.94
C ILE A 8 -3.00 -7.65 -1.58
N LEU A 9 -4.26 -7.97 -1.29
CA LEU A 9 -5.40 -7.15 -1.68
C LEU A 9 -5.95 -6.45 -0.44
N ASP A 10 -6.06 -5.13 -0.51
CA ASP A 10 -6.73 -4.32 0.50
C ASP A 10 -7.79 -3.44 -0.18
N THR A 11 -9.07 -3.70 0.11
CA THR A 11 -10.20 -2.98 -0.47
C THR A 11 -10.66 -1.79 0.38
N PHE A 12 -10.01 -1.55 1.52
CA PHE A 12 -10.29 -0.46 2.46
C PHE A 12 -8.98 0.22 2.82
N GLY A 13 -8.30 0.74 1.80
CA GLY A 13 -6.90 1.15 1.90
C GLY A 13 -6.62 2.22 2.94
N GLY A 14 -7.61 3.08 3.23
CA GLY A 14 -7.52 4.19 4.15
C GLY A 14 -6.26 5.01 3.88
N SER A 15 -5.51 5.29 4.94
CA SER A 15 -4.24 6.03 4.83
C SER A 15 -3.09 5.26 4.14
N GLY A 16 -3.29 4.02 3.67
CA GLY A 16 -2.27 3.26 2.92
C GLY A 16 -1.30 2.44 3.77
N THR A 17 -1.62 2.15 5.03
CA THR A 17 -0.72 1.40 5.95
C THR A 17 -0.34 0.01 5.43
N THR A 18 -1.29 -0.72 4.86
CA THR A 18 -1.06 -2.04 4.25
C THR A 18 -0.07 -1.96 3.09
N ALA A 19 -0.20 -0.94 2.24
CA ALA A 19 0.67 -0.73 1.09
C ALA A 19 2.09 -0.35 1.53
N VAL A 20 2.25 0.55 2.51
CA VAL A 20 3.56 0.88 3.11
C VAL A 20 4.22 -0.38 3.70
N ALA A 21 3.46 -1.18 4.44
CA ALA A 21 3.96 -2.45 4.98
C ALA A 21 4.27 -3.49 3.89
N ALA A 22 3.69 -3.39 2.70
CA ALA A 22 4.03 -4.25 1.56
C ALA A 22 5.34 -3.79 0.88
N VAL A 23 5.57 -2.47 0.75
CA VAL A 23 6.79 -1.88 0.18
C VAL A 23 8.03 -2.27 0.99
N ARG A 24 8.06 -2.03 2.31
CA ARG A 24 9.21 -2.24 3.25
C ARG A 24 9.72 -3.68 3.40
N THR A 25 9.20 -4.52 2.56
CA THR A 25 8.89 -5.91 2.77
C THR A 25 8.95 -6.56 1.38
N GLY A 26 8.90 -5.80 0.27
CA GLY A 26 9.07 -6.38 -1.07
C GLY A 26 7.94 -7.35 -1.41
N ARG A 27 6.73 -7.06 -0.91
CA ARG A 27 5.51 -7.77 -1.27
C ARG A 27 4.74 -6.97 -2.30
N ARG A 28 4.16 -7.68 -3.27
CA ARG A 28 3.24 -7.10 -4.25
C ARG A 28 1.90 -6.82 -3.58
N PHE A 29 1.26 -5.73 -3.96
CA PHE A 29 -0.03 -5.34 -3.40
C PHE A 29 -0.93 -4.66 -4.44
N VAL A 30 -2.23 -4.69 -4.16
CA VAL A 30 -3.27 -3.88 -4.78
C VAL A 30 -4.06 -3.26 -3.63
N ILE A 31 -4.22 -1.94 -3.67
CA ILE A 31 -4.95 -1.19 -2.66
C ILE A 31 -6.03 -0.34 -3.35
N MET A 32 -7.22 -0.31 -2.78
CA MET A 32 -8.34 0.50 -3.24
C MET A 32 -8.82 1.37 -2.10
N GLU A 33 -9.07 2.65 -2.38
CA GLU A 33 -9.66 3.59 -1.44
C GLU A 33 -10.63 4.49 -2.20
N GLN A 34 -11.83 4.67 -1.64
CA GLN A 34 -12.92 5.42 -2.27
C GLN A 34 -12.87 6.90 -1.88
N ASP A 35 -12.44 7.20 -0.66
CA ASP A 35 -12.32 8.58 -0.19
C ASP A 35 -11.07 9.24 -0.80
N GLU A 36 -11.27 10.36 -1.49
CA GLU A 36 -10.20 11.08 -2.18
C GLU A 36 -9.11 11.58 -1.21
N GLY A 37 -9.49 12.01 -0.01
CA GLY A 37 -8.54 12.50 0.99
C GLY A 37 -7.62 11.39 1.50
N TYR A 38 -8.18 10.21 1.79
CA TYR A 38 -7.41 9.03 2.15
C TYR A 38 -6.58 8.50 0.98
N TYR A 39 -7.13 8.49 -0.24
CA TYR A 39 -6.40 8.13 -1.45
C TYR A 39 -5.13 8.99 -1.64
N LEU A 40 -5.26 10.32 -1.60
CA LEU A 40 -4.13 11.25 -1.75
C LEU A 40 -3.11 11.07 -0.61
N THR A 41 -3.60 10.84 0.61
CA THR A 41 -2.74 10.55 1.76
C THR A 41 -1.93 9.27 1.55
N ALA A 42 -2.57 8.21 1.05
CA ALA A 42 -1.91 6.94 0.74
C ALA A 42 -0.89 7.09 -0.39
N CYS A 43 -1.21 7.83 -1.46
CA CYS A 43 -0.28 8.12 -2.56
C CYS A 43 0.99 8.81 -2.06
N LYS A 44 0.85 9.91 -1.30
CA LYS A 44 1.99 10.64 -0.75
C LYS A 44 2.88 9.74 0.10
N ARG A 45 2.28 8.94 0.98
CA ARG A 45 3.04 8.01 1.83
C ARG A 45 3.77 6.96 1.00
N LEU A 46 3.16 6.44 -0.06
CA LEU A 46 3.83 5.47 -0.94
C LEU A 46 4.98 6.10 -1.72
N GLU A 47 4.83 7.33 -2.22
CA GLU A 47 5.92 8.07 -2.86
C GLU A 47 7.10 8.30 -1.92
N ASP A 48 6.82 8.66 -0.66
CA ASP A 48 7.84 8.85 0.37
C ASP A 48 8.58 7.53 0.66
N GLU A 49 7.87 6.40 0.76
CA GLU A 49 8.52 5.09 0.97
C GLU A 49 9.41 4.68 -0.20
N TYR A 50 8.95 4.83 -1.46
CA TYR A 50 9.76 4.48 -2.63
C TYR A 50 10.96 5.41 -2.87
N ARG A 51 10.93 6.64 -2.37
CA ARG A 51 12.07 7.56 -2.46
C ARG A 51 13.18 7.22 -1.45
N ASN A 52 12.85 6.51 -0.39
CA ASN A 52 13.76 6.17 0.70
C ASN A 52 14.43 4.79 0.53
N GLU A 53 14.21 4.11 -0.59
CA GLU A 53 14.95 2.91 -1.05
C GLU A 53 16.09 3.28 -2.01
#